data_AF-A0A7W1LBK4-F1
#
_entry.id   AF-A0A7W1LBK4-F1
#
_cell.length_a   1.000
_cell.length_b   1.000
_cell.length_c   1.000
_cell.angle_alpha   90.00
_cell.angle_beta   90.00
_cell.angle_gamma   90.00
#
_symmetry.space_group_name_H-M   'P 1'
#
loop_
_entity.id
_entity.type
_entity.pdbx_description
1 polymer ?
#
loop_
_entity_poly.entity_id
_entity_poly.type
_entity_poly.pdbx_seq_one_letter_code
_entity_poly.pdbx_strand_id
1 'polypeptide(L)'
;VCLVNNFRSKIVHKKAIFAVLTNERYAHLFNEAELNAIQAHIPWTRKFREEKTVNKNETIELVEWTRANKAKLVLKPNDDYGGHGIYIGWASTDEEWDAAITIALENGDYLVQERVQTSKEMFPMLDAAGNWQMIEQLVDLDPLLFNGVVGSAFTRLSSSELANVSSGGGMVPTFIIREKE
;
A
#
# COMPACT_ATOMS: atom_id res chain seq x y z
N VAL A 1 -2.17 28.86 -21.10
CA VAL A 1 -2.08 27.38 -20.96
C VAL A 1 -2.62 27.02 -19.59
N CYS A 2 -3.59 26.10 -19.48
CA CYS A 2 -4.08 25.56 -18.21
C CYS A 2 -3.51 24.15 -18.04
N LEU A 3 -2.81 23.89 -16.92
CA LEU A 3 -2.25 22.58 -16.58
C LEU A 3 -2.90 22.10 -15.28
N VAL A 4 -3.68 21.03 -15.35
CA VAL A 4 -4.30 20.39 -14.18
C VAL A 4 -3.38 19.28 -13.71
N ASN A 5 -2.91 19.38 -12.46
CA ASN A 5 -1.78 18.64 -11.87
C ASN A 5 -0.46 18.89 -12.62
N ASN A 6 0.46 19.63 -12.00
CA ASN A 6 1.77 19.91 -12.59
C ASN A 6 2.69 18.67 -12.54
N PHE A 7 3.78 18.67 -13.31
CA PHE A 7 4.72 17.53 -13.40
C PHE A 7 5.26 17.03 -12.05
N ARG A 8 5.30 17.87 -10.99
CA ARG A 8 5.73 17.45 -9.64
C ARG A 8 4.76 16.45 -9.02
N SER A 9 3.50 16.40 -9.45
CA SER A 9 2.54 15.39 -9.00
C SER A 9 3.02 13.97 -9.32
N LYS A 10 3.84 13.78 -10.37
CA LYS A 10 4.34 12.45 -10.71
C LYS A 10 5.17 11.82 -9.59
N ILE A 11 5.82 12.63 -8.76
CA ILE A 11 6.64 12.17 -7.63
C ILE A 11 5.78 11.45 -6.59
N VAL A 12 4.58 11.99 -6.28
CA VAL A 12 3.69 11.39 -5.28
C VAL A 12 3.03 10.08 -5.76
N HIS A 13 3.11 9.78 -7.06
CA HIS A 13 2.65 8.49 -7.60
C HIS A 13 3.69 7.36 -7.45
N LYS A 14 4.92 7.66 -7.02
CA LYS A 14 5.95 6.63 -6.79
C LYS A 14 5.80 6.06 -5.40
N LYS A 15 5.81 4.73 -5.28
CA LYS A 15 5.71 4.07 -3.97
C LYS A 15 6.87 4.44 -3.03
N ALA A 16 8.02 4.84 -3.60
CA ALA A 16 9.20 5.30 -2.87
C ALA A 16 8.93 6.52 -1.97
N ILE A 17 7.85 7.27 -2.17
CA ILE A 17 7.49 8.35 -1.26
C ILE A 17 7.32 7.86 0.19
N PHE A 18 6.74 6.67 0.38
CA PHE A 18 6.60 6.08 1.73
C PHE A 18 7.95 5.71 2.36
N ALA A 19 8.93 5.34 1.53
CA ALA A 19 10.30 5.11 1.99
C ALA A 19 11.03 6.40 2.38
N VAL A 20 10.58 7.57 1.91
CA VAL A 20 11.08 8.87 2.39
C VAL A 20 10.37 9.26 3.68
N LEU A 21 9.03 9.20 3.69
CA LEU A 21 8.20 9.62 4.84
C LEU A 21 8.55 8.86 6.11
N THR A 22 8.79 7.55 6.01
CA THR A 22 9.02 6.69 7.19
C THR A 22 10.48 6.49 7.55
N ASN A 23 11.42 7.13 6.84
CA ASN A 23 12.86 6.93 7.03
C ASN A 23 13.45 7.95 8.00
N GLU A 24 14.11 7.45 9.03
CA GLU A 24 14.74 8.20 10.12
C GLU A 24 15.70 9.28 9.60
N ARG A 25 16.37 9.04 8.48
CA ARG A 25 17.30 9.99 7.85
C ARG A 25 16.60 11.29 7.46
N TYR A 26 15.33 11.22 7.09
CA TYR A 26 14.55 12.37 6.60
C TYR A 26 13.60 12.94 7.64
N ALA A 27 13.57 12.38 8.87
CA ALA A 27 12.68 12.85 9.93
C ALA A 27 12.81 14.36 10.21
N HIS A 28 14.01 14.91 10.05
CA HIS A 28 14.31 16.34 10.21
C HIS A 28 13.61 17.27 9.21
N LEU A 29 13.03 16.73 8.13
CA LEU A 29 12.26 17.50 7.14
C LEU A 29 10.82 17.76 7.60
N PHE A 30 10.37 17.10 8.66
CA PHE A 30 8.99 17.13 9.12
C PHE A 30 8.90 17.71 10.53
N ASN A 31 7.81 18.40 10.82
CA ASN A 31 7.49 18.81 12.18
C ASN A 31 6.86 17.66 13.00
N GLU A 32 6.67 17.88 14.29
CA GLU A 32 6.13 16.86 15.20
C GLU A 32 4.73 16.37 14.80
N ALA A 33 3.84 17.27 14.37
CA ALA A 33 2.49 16.91 13.95
C ALA A 33 2.51 16.05 12.67
N GLU A 34 3.40 16.37 11.73
CA GLU A 34 3.61 15.58 10.51
C GLU A 34 4.21 14.20 10.82
N LEU A 35 5.20 14.11 11.71
CA LEU A 35 5.78 12.84 12.14
C LEU A 35 4.73 11.94 12.80
N ASN A 36 3.89 12.50 13.67
CA ASN A 36 2.78 11.77 14.29
C ASN A 36 1.77 11.28 13.24
N ALA A 37 1.43 12.12 12.25
CA ALA A 37 0.54 11.74 11.16
C ALA A 37 1.14 10.63 10.29
N ILE A 38 2.44 10.70 9.96
CA ILE A 38 3.15 9.66 9.21
C ILE A 38 3.11 8.33 9.97
N GLN A 39 3.46 8.32 11.26
CA GLN A 39 3.47 7.10 12.08
C GLN A 39 2.08 6.45 12.18
N ALA A 40 1.02 7.26 12.26
CA ALA A 40 -0.33 6.76 12.40
C ALA A 40 -0.91 6.19 11.09
N HIS A 41 -0.48 6.65 9.91
CA HIS A 41 -1.15 6.36 8.65
C HIS A 41 -0.30 5.70 7.57
N ILE A 42 1.03 5.76 7.67
CA ILE A 42 1.93 5.23 6.64
C ILE A 42 2.67 4.01 7.19
N PRO A 43 2.51 2.82 6.58
CA PRO A 43 3.24 1.63 7.00
C PRO A 43 4.74 1.84 6.80
N TRP A 44 5.53 1.33 7.73
CA TRP A 44 6.99 1.39 7.62
C TRP A 44 7.43 0.81 6.26
N THR A 45 8.24 1.59 5.54
CA THR A 45 8.67 1.26 4.17
C THR A 45 10.12 1.64 3.98
N ARG A 46 10.90 0.82 3.27
CA ARG A 46 12.28 1.16 2.88
C ARG A 46 12.52 0.80 1.43
N LYS A 47 13.47 1.51 0.80
CA LYS A 47 14.06 1.05 -0.45
C LYS A 47 14.84 -0.23 -0.14
N PHE A 48 14.59 -1.29 -0.89
CA PHE A 48 15.18 -2.58 -0.61
C PHE A 48 16.60 -2.65 -1.17
N ARG A 49 17.59 -2.66 -0.28
CA ARG A 49 19.03 -2.72 -0.56
C ARG A 49 19.80 -3.14 0.68
N GLU A 50 21.06 -3.49 0.53
CA GLU A 50 21.96 -3.71 1.67
C GLU A 50 22.22 -2.40 2.43
N GLU A 51 21.55 -2.23 3.56
CA GLU A 51 21.78 -1.11 4.48
C GLU A 51 21.33 -1.42 5.91
N LYS A 52 21.88 -0.67 6.86
CA LYS A 52 21.32 -0.54 8.21
C LYS A 52 20.27 0.55 8.22
N THR A 53 19.16 0.31 8.90
CA THR A 53 18.09 1.30 9.09
C THR A 53 17.37 1.09 10.41
N VAL A 54 16.41 1.95 10.76
CA VAL A 54 15.63 1.86 11.98
C VAL A 54 14.21 1.35 11.70
N ASN A 55 13.77 0.33 12.43
CA ASN A 55 12.35 -0.03 12.56
C ASN A 55 11.99 -0.12 14.05
N LYS A 56 10.87 0.51 14.47
CA LYS A 56 10.40 0.52 15.87
C LYS A 56 11.49 0.83 16.90
N ASN A 57 12.35 1.80 16.61
CA ASN A 57 13.50 2.23 17.43
C ASN A 57 14.65 1.22 17.54
N GLU A 58 14.66 0.17 16.73
CA GLU A 58 15.74 -0.81 16.66
C GLU A 58 16.53 -0.63 15.35
N THR A 59 17.86 -0.65 15.43
CA THR A 59 18.72 -0.73 14.24
C THR A 59 18.72 -2.15 13.71
N ILE A 60 18.38 -2.30 12.43
CA ILE A 60 18.27 -3.58 11.74
C ILE A 60 19.15 -3.60 10.48
N GLU A 61 19.68 -4.77 10.14
CA GLU A 61 20.23 -5.05 8.81
C GLU A 61 19.05 -5.37 7.88
N LEU A 62 18.78 -4.49 6.91
CA LEU A 62 17.50 -4.50 6.18
C LEU A 62 17.20 -5.85 5.52
N VAL A 63 18.17 -6.42 4.79
CA VAL A 63 17.99 -7.67 4.04
C VAL A 63 17.77 -8.86 4.98
N GLU A 64 18.62 -9.03 5.98
CA GLU A 64 18.51 -10.14 6.95
C GLU A 64 17.23 -10.04 7.78
N TRP A 65 16.87 -8.82 8.19
CA TRP A 65 15.63 -8.59 8.90
C TRP A 65 14.43 -8.91 8.01
N THR A 66 14.42 -8.49 6.75
CA THR A 66 13.35 -8.81 5.79
C THR A 66 13.18 -10.31 5.58
N ARG A 67 14.29 -11.06 5.49
CA ARG A 67 14.27 -12.53 5.38
C ARG A 67 13.60 -13.16 6.60
N ALA A 68 14.05 -12.80 7.80
CA ALA A 68 13.54 -13.36 9.06
C ALA A 68 12.10 -12.95 9.40
N ASN A 69 11.56 -11.90 8.76
CA ASN A 69 10.28 -11.29 9.11
C ASN A 69 9.22 -11.39 8.00
N LYS A 70 9.34 -12.34 7.07
CA LYS A 70 8.47 -12.46 5.88
C LYS A 70 6.96 -12.37 6.18
N ALA A 71 6.51 -12.93 7.30
CA ALA A 71 5.09 -13.05 7.66
C ALA A 71 4.38 -11.70 7.85
N LYS A 72 5.11 -10.60 7.92
CA LYS A 72 4.56 -9.24 8.06
C LYS A 72 5.00 -8.28 6.94
N LEU A 73 5.56 -8.79 5.84
CA LEU A 73 6.20 -7.95 4.83
C LEU A 73 5.71 -8.23 3.41
N VAL A 74 5.78 -7.20 2.59
CA VAL A 74 5.68 -7.29 1.13
C VAL A 74 6.93 -6.69 0.49
N LEU A 75 7.38 -7.31 -0.61
CA LEU A 75 8.34 -6.72 -1.54
C LEU A 75 7.59 -6.29 -2.79
N LYS A 76 7.82 -5.06 -3.26
CA LYS A 76 7.12 -4.53 -4.43
C LYS A 76 7.97 -3.56 -5.26
N PRO A 77 7.80 -3.51 -6.58
CA PRO A 77 8.50 -2.54 -7.43
C PRO A 77 8.00 -1.12 -7.13
N ASN A 78 8.90 -0.16 -7.24
CA ASN A 78 8.60 1.25 -7.00
C ASN A 78 7.57 1.82 -8.01
N ASP A 79 7.72 1.50 -9.30
CA ASP A 79 6.96 2.12 -10.40
C ASP A 79 6.18 1.15 -11.31
N ASP A 80 5.74 -0.01 -10.79
CA ASP A 80 4.91 -0.93 -11.58
C ASP A 80 3.42 -0.89 -11.20
N TYR A 81 2.56 -1.19 -12.17
CA TYR A 81 1.09 -1.26 -12.07
C TYR A 81 0.59 -2.70 -12.20
N GLY A 82 -0.65 -2.96 -11.77
CA GLY A 82 -1.31 -4.27 -11.99
C GLY A 82 -0.89 -5.41 -11.06
N GLY A 83 -0.01 -5.17 -10.09
CA GLY A 83 0.41 -6.18 -9.11
C GLY A 83 1.55 -7.09 -9.57
N HIS A 84 2.13 -6.84 -10.75
CA HIS A 84 3.32 -7.52 -11.20
C HIS A 84 4.53 -7.22 -10.30
N GLY A 85 5.36 -8.23 -10.06
CA GLY A 85 6.54 -8.13 -9.19
C GLY A 85 6.24 -7.94 -7.71
N ILE A 86 4.98 -8.07 -7.26
CA ILE A 86 4.67 -8.04 -5.83
C ILE A 86 4.85 -9.43 -5.23
N TYR A 87 5.69 -9.52 -4.20
CA TYR A 87 5.89 -10.73 -3.42
C TYR A 87 5.30 -10.53 -2.02
N ILE A 88 4.47 -11.47 -1.58
CA ILE A 88 3.71 -11.40 -0.33
C ILE A 88 4.29 -12.39 0.66
N GLY A 89 5.07 -11.91 1.63
CA GLY A 89 5.89 -12.78 2.47
C GLY A 89 5.09 -13.73 3.38
N TRP A 90 3.85 -13.40 3.75
CA TRP A 90 2.98 -14.31 4.51
C TRP A 90 2.26 -15.36 3.65
N ALA A 91 2.29 -15.22 2.33
CA ALA A 91 1.71 -16.18 1.40
C ALA A 91 2.78 -17.04 0.70
N SER A 92 4.06 -16.68 0.83
CA SER A 92 5.18 -17.38 0.20
C SER A 92 5.81 -18.43 1.12
N THR A 93 6.39 -19.49 0.54
CA THR A 93 7.34 -20.37 1.25
C THR A 93 8.65 -19.63 1.57
N ASP A 94 9.54 -20.25 2.35
CA ASP A 94 10.83 -19.63 2.65
C ASP A 94 11.71 -19.54 1.39
N GLU A 95 11.68 -20.58 0.56
CA GLU A 95 12.41 -20.65 -0.71
C GLU A 95 11.92 -19.61 -1.71
N GLU A 96 10.60 -19.43 -1.83
CA GLU A 96 10.00 -18.40 -2.69
C GLU A 96 10.37 -17.00 -2.21
N TRP A 97 10.40 -16.79 -0.89
CA TRP A 97 10.76 -15.49 -0.31
C TRP A 97 12.24 -15.15 -0.51
N ASP A 98 13.14 -16.12 -0.34
CA ASP A 98 14.56 -15.93 -0.61
C ASP A 98 14.85 -15.66 -2.10
N ALA A 99 14.13 -16.33 -3.00
CA ALA A 99 14.19 -16.04 -4.43
C ALA A 99 13.71 -14.62 -4.73
N ALA A 100 12.60 -14.19 -4.11
CA ALA A 100 12.07 -12.82 -4.25
C ALA A 100 13.06 -11.75 -3.73
N ILE A 101 13.74 -12.01 -2.61
CA ILE A 101 14.80 -11.13 -2.08
C ILE A 101 15.93 -10.99 -3.10
N THR A 102 16.37 -12.09 -3.69
CA THR A 102 17.43 -12.09 -4.71
C THR A 102 17.03 -11.24 -5.92
N ILE A 103 15.84 -11.49 -6.47
CA ILE A 103 15.30 -10.74 -7.61
C ILE A 103 15.20 -9.24 -7.28
N ALA A 104 14.71 -8.89 -6.09
CA ALA A 104 14.53 -7.52 -5.66
C ALA A 104 15.88 -6.77 -5.53
N LEU A 105 16.92 -7.44 -5.03
CA LEU A 105 18.28 -6.89 -4.93
C LEU A 105 18.92 -6.70 -6.30
N GLU A 106 18.83 -7.71 -7.18
CA GLU A 106 19.37 -7.65 -8.54
C GLU A 106 18.70 -6.56 -9.39
N ASN A 107 17.39 -6.36 -9.21
CA ASN A 107 16.64 -5.32 -9.91
C ASN A 107 17.01 -3.90 -9.43
N GLY A 108 17.17 -3.71 -8.11
CA GLY A 108 17.58 -2.42 -7.51
C GLY A 108 16.49 -1.33 -7.43
N ASP A 109 15.26 -1.57 -7.91
CA ASP A 109 14.11 -0.66 -7.80
C ASP A 109 12.90 -1.29 -7.07
N TYR A 110 13.21 -1.96 -5.95
CA TYR A 110 12.23 -2.55 -5.06
C TYR A 110 12.11 -1.81 -3.73
N LEU A 111 10.95 -1.97 -3.10
CA LEU A 111 10.66 -1.51 -1.75
C LEU A 111 10.24 -2.71 -0.90
N VAL A 112 10.61 -2.68 0.37
CA VAL A 112 10.02 -3.52 1.41
C VAL A 112 9.06 -2.68 2.24
N GLN A 113 7.88 -3.21 2.56
CA GLN A 113 6.86 -2.53 3.34
C GLN A 113 6.20 -3.48 4.33
N GLU A 114 5.88 -2.97 5.52
CA GLU A 114 5.06 -3.71 6.49
C GLU A 114 3.63 -3.93 5.98
N ARG A 115 3.08 -5.10 6.30
CA ARG A 115 1.70 -5.46 5.98
C ARG A 115 0.74 -4.45 6.59
N VAL A 116 -0.15 -3.91 5.77
CA VAL A 116 -1.32 -3.17 6.22
C VAL A 116 -2.46 -4.16 6.41
N GLN A 117 -3.13 -4.09 7.56
CA GLN A 117 -4.38 -4.81 7.76
C GLN A 117 -5.46 -4.10 6.96
N THR A 118 -5.99 -4.78 5.95
CA THR A 118 -7.07 -4.26 5.12
C THR A 118 -8.42 -4.52 5.79
N SER A 119 -9.34 -3.56 5.65
CA SER A 119 -10.70 -3.73 6.14
C SER A 119 -11.45 -4.72 5.24
N LYS A 120 -12.22 -5.61 5.85
CA LYS A 120 -13.13 -6.52 5.17
C LYS A 120 -14.51 -6.37 5.76
N GLU A 121 -15.51 -6.26 4.90
CA GLU A 121 -16.90 -6.10 5.32
C GLU A 121 -17.83 -6.93 4.43
N MET A 122 -19.03 -7.22 4.93
CA MET A 122 -20.01 -8.01 4.20
C MET A 122 -20.76 -7.13 3.19
N PHE A 123 -20.68 -7.48 1.91
CA PHE A 123 -21.41 -6.81 0.83
C PHE A 123 -22.31 -7.77 0.05
N PRO A 124 -23.47 -7.31 -0.46
CA PRO A 124 -24.30 -8.11 -1.34
C PRO A 124 -23.64 -8.23 -2.73
N MET A 125 -23.44 -9.46 -3.20
CA MET A 125 -22.92 -9.76 -4.54
C MET A 125 -23.89 -10.67 -5.30
N LEU A 126 -24.10 -10.37 -6.58
CA LEU A 126 -24.81 -11.24 -7.52
C LEU A 126 -23.85 -12.24 -8.14
N ASP A 127 -24.25 -13.52 -8.16
CA ASP A 127 -23.55 -14.56 -8.92
C ASP A 127 -23.93 -14.52 -10.41
N ALA A 128 -23.25 -15.35 -11.22
CA ALA A 128 -23.51 -15.45 -12.66
C ALA A 128 -24.91 -16.00 -13.01
N ALA A 129 -25.59 -16.65 -12.06
CA ALA A 129 -26.95 -17.16 -12.21
C ALA A 129 -28.02 -16.15 -11.75
N GLY A 130 -27.62 -15.00 -11.20
CA GLY A 130 -28.50 -13.95 -10.71
C GLY A 130 -28.98 -14.14 -9.26
N ASN A 131 -28.44 -15.12 -8.51
CA ASN A 131 -28.70 -15.20 -7.08
C ASN A 131 -27.81 -14.19 -6.35
N TRP A 132 -28.31 -13.64 -5.23
CA TRP A 132 -27.52 -12.76 -4.39
C TRP A 132 -27.12 -13.46 -3.09
N GLN A 133 -25.96 -13.10 -2.57
CA GLN A 133 -25.50 -13.51 -1.25
C GLN A 133 -24.64 -12.39 -0.63
N MET A 134 -24.59 -12.36 0.71
CA MET A 134 -23.63 -11.53 1.41
C MET A 134 -22.29 -12.26 1.40
N ILE A 135 -21.25 -11.61 0.88
CA ILE A 135 -19.88 -12.13 0.93
C ILE A 135 -18.97 -11.12 1.62
N GLU A 136 -17.96 -11.62 2.32
CA GLU A 136 -16.91 -10.78 2.86
C GLU A 136 -16.03 -10.27 1.71
N GLN A 137 -15.89 -8.95 1.59
CA GLN A 137 -15.05 -8.30 0.59
C GLN A 137 -14.08 -7.34 1.24
N LEU A 138 -12.86 -7.29 0.71
CA LEU A 138 -11.89 -6.26 1.03
C LEU A 138 -12.42 -4.91 0.56
N VAL A 139 -12.37 -3.91 1.44
CA VAL A 139 -12.81 -2.54 1.17
C VAL A 139 -11.59 -1.64 0.95
N ASP A 140 -11.50 -1.04 -0.22
CA ASP A 140 -10.48 -0.07 -0.59
C ASP A 140 -11.17 1.27 -0.89
N LEU A 141 -11.03 2.23 0.02
CA LEU A 141 -11.64 3.55 -0.07
C LEU A 141 -10.63 4.57 -0.60
N ASP A 142 -10.97 5.20 -1.71
CA ASP A 142 -10.11 6.13 -2.44
C ASP A 142 -10.69 7.56 -2.41
N PRO A 143 -10.32 8.40 -1.43
CA PRO A 143 -10.78 9.79 -1.39
C PRO A 143 -10.17 10.65 -2.50
N LEU A 144 -10.98 11.55 -3.06
CA LEU A 144 -10.60 12.53 -4.07
C LEU A 144 -10.45 13.90 -3.41
N LEU A 145 -9.23 14.44 -3.46
CA LEU A 145 -8.89 15.73 -2.87
C LEU A 145 -8.79 16.82 -3.94
N PHE A 146 -9.38 17.98 -3.65
CA PHE A 146 -9.28 19.20 -4.43
C PHE A 146 -8.62 20.27 -3.56
N ASN A 147 -7.39 20.67 -3.90
CA ASN A 147 -6.59 21.60 -3.10
C ASN A 147 -6.47 21.20 -1.62
N GLY A 148 -6.34 19.89 -1.34
CA GLY A 148 -6.24 19.34 0.01
C GLY A 148 -7.58 19.13 0.72
N VAL A 149 -8.71 19.52 0.11
CA VAL A 149 -10.06 19.32 0.66
C VAL A 149 -10.68 18.09 0.02
N VAL A 150 -11.18 17.15 0.83
CA VAL A 150 -11.90 15.97 0.33
C VAL A 150 -13.22 16.42 -0.29
N GLY A 151 -13.39 16.15 -1.59
CA GLY A 151 -14.62 16.50 -2.33
C GLY A 151 -15.48 15.30 -2.69
N SER A 152 -14.90 14.10 -2.72
CA SER A 152 -15.59 12.85 -3.06
C SER A 152 -14.72 11.64 -2.66
N ALA A 153 -15.23 10.43 -2.89
CA ALA A 153 -14.47 9.18 -2.83
C ALA A 153 -15.06 8.16 -3.79
N PHE A 154 -14.27 7.18 -4.21
CA PHE A 154 -14.78 5.94 -4.79
C PHE A 154 -14.32 4.76 -3.92
N THR A 155 -15.05 3.65 -3.99
CA THR A 155 -14.73 2.45 -3.24
C THR A 155 -14.57 1.29 -4.20
N ARG A 156 -13.56 0.46 -3.94
CA ARG A 156 -13.34 -0.81 -4.63
C ARG A 156 -13.57 -1.95 -3.65
N LEU A 157 -14.27 -2.97 -4.11
CA LEU A 157 -14.49 -4.22 -3.38
C LEU A 157 -13.74 -5.35 -4.08
N SER A 158 -13.07 -6.21 -3.32
CA SER A 158 -12.39 -7.38 -3.87
C SER A 158 -12.62 -8.62 -3.02
N SER A 159 -12.85 -9.75 -3.69
CA SER A 159 -12.90 -11.06 -3.05
C SER A 159 -11.52 -11.72 -2.91
N SER A 160 -10.45 -11.03 -3.33
CA SER A 160 -9.05 -11.46 -3.17
C SER A 160 -8.27 -10.49 -2.28
N GLU A 161 -7.07 -10.90 -1.86
CA GLU A 161 -6.14 -10.05 -1.08
C GLU A 161 -5.58 -8.86 -1.88
N LEU A 162 -5.80 -8.83 -3.20
CA LEU A 162 -5.43 -7.71 -4.06
C LEU A 162 -6.69 -6.99 -4.57
N ALA A 163 -6.80 -5.70 -4.25
CA ALA A 163 -7.94 -4.85 -4.63
C ALA A 163 -7.87 -4.30 -6.07
N ASN A 164 -6.94 -4.79 -6.89
CA ASN A 164 -6.80 -4.30 -8.26
C ASN A 164 -7.95 -4.87 -9.14
N VAL A 165 -8.39 -4.07 -10.11
CA VAL A 165 -9.53 -4.43 -10.99
C VAL A 165 -9.20 -5.66 -11.84
N SER A 166 -7.93 -5.83 -12.21
CA SER A 166 -7.44 -6.99 -12.97
C SER A 166 -7.51 -8.32 -12.22
N SER A 167 -7.60 -8.30 -10.89
CA SER A 167 -7.69 -9.48 -10.01
C SER A 167 -9.10 -9.70 -9.45
N GLY A 168 -10.12 -9.13 -10.12
CA GLY A 168 -11.53 -9.34 -9.78
C GLY A 168 -12.12 -8.29 -8.83
N GLY A 169 -11.42 -7.18 -8.59
CA GLY A 169 -11.97 -6.04 -7.86
C GLY A 169 -13.02 -5.27 -8.68
N GLY A 170 -14.15 -4.91 -8.07
CA GLY A 170 -15.21 -4.10 -8.66
C GLY A 170 -15.30 -2.71 -8.03
N MET A 171 -15.60 -1.67 -8.82
CA MET A 171 -15.91 -0.34 -8.29
C MET A 171 -17.37 -0.27 -7.86
N VAL A 172 -17.62 0.29 -6.68
CA VAL A 172 -18.97 0.54 -6.16
C VAL A 172 -19.17 2.02 -5.80
N PRO A 173 -20.40 2.55 -5.92
CA PRO A 173 -20.69 3.91 -5.51
C PRO A 173 -20.45 4.09 -4.01
N THR A 174 -19.84 5.21 -3.63
CA THR A 174 -19.66 5.60 -2.23
C THR A 174 -20.72 6.63 -1.85
N PHE A 175 -21.59 6.30 -0.90
CA PHE A 175 -22.63 7.20 -0.41
C PHE A 175 -22.22 7.80 0.93
N ILE A 176 -22.13 9.12 1.00
CA ILE A 176 -21.89 9.85 2.26
C ILE A 176 -23.26 10.13 2.87
N ILE A 177 -23.58 9.43 3.97
CA ILE A 177 -24.81 9.64 4.72
C ILE A 177 -24.58 10.77 5.73
N ARG A 178 -25.51 11.72 5.80
CA ARG A 178 -25.55 12.75 6.85
C ARG A 178 -26.85 12.60 7.63
N GLU A 179 -26.81 12.93 8.91
CA GLU A 179 -28.05 13.10 9.67
C GLU A 179 -28.91 14.18 9.02
N LYS A 180 -30.22 13.96 9.05
CA LYS A 180 -31.18 14.91 8.53
C LYS A 180 -31.21 16.12 9.48
N GLU A 181 -30.92 17.31 8.94
CA GLU A 181 -31.14 18.59 9.63
C GLU A 181 -32.62 18.79 10.00
#